data_AF-A0A972U497-F1
#
_entry.id   AF-A0A972U497-F1
#
_cell.length_a   1.000
_cell.length_b   1.000
_cell.length_c   1.000
_cell.angle_alpha   90.00
_cell.angle_beta   90.00
_cell.angle_gamma   90.00
#
_symmetry.space_group_name_H-M   'P 1'
#
loop_
_entity.id
_entity.type
_entity.pdbx_description
1 polymer ?
#
loop_
_entity_poly.entity_id
_entity_poly.type
_entity_poly.pdbx_seq_one_letter_code
_entity_poly.pdbx_strand_id
1 'polypeptide(L)'
;LNLLAVDALANREESDGDAATWLPSNKSFRCSYVARQIAVKKKYELWVTASEAEAMRGILSACPDQRVPAPGAQPTIASNTGGQAPPSGTSGGDSDSPLYFRNCTDARAAGAAPIRRGTPAYEPNMHLDGDSDGIACE
;
A
#
# COMPACT_ATOMS: atom_id res chain seq x y z
N LEU A 1 0.47 7.09 -0.46
CA LEU A 1 -0.56 7.75 -1.29
C LEU A 1 -0.03 8.13 -2.67
N ASN A 2 1.13 8.79 -2.75
CA ASN A 2 1.56 9.48 -3.98
C ASN A 2 2.33 8.62 -4.99
N LEU A 3 2.90 7.49 -4.57
CA LEU A 3 3.72 6.64 -5.42
C LEU A 3 3.12 5.24 -5.51
N LEU A 4 3.09 4.73 -6.73
CA LEU A 4 2.72 3.37 -7.08
C LEU A 4 3.72 2.89 -8.13
N ALA A 5 4.32 1.72 -7.91
CA ALA A 5 5.11 1.09 -8.95
C ALA A 5 4.16 0.60 -10.06
N VAL A 6 4.44 1.00 -11.30
CA VAL A 6 3.63 0.70 -12.48
C VAL A 6 4.51 0.29 -13.64
N ASP A 7 3.90 -0.29 -14.67
CA ASP A 7 4.58 -0.54 -15.94
C ASP A 7 5.08 0.77 -16.58
N ALA A 8 6.27 0.71 -17.18
CA ALA A 8 6.94 1.89 -17.72
C ALA A 8 6.24 2.47 -18.97
N LEU A 9 5.56 1.65 -19.78
CA LEU A 9 4.79 2.15 -20.92
C LEU A 9 3.54 2.85 -20.42
N ALA A 10 2.78 2.23 -19.51
CA ALA A 10 1.60 2.85 -18.92
C ALA A 10 1.91 4.21 -18.27
N ASN A 11 3.03 4.33 -17.56
CA ASN A 11 3.49 5.60 -16.97
C ASN A 11 3.84 6.66 -18.02
N ARG A 12 4.36 6.26 -19.19
CA ARG A 12 4.63 7.19 -20.29
C ARG A 12 3.36 7.59 -21.04
N GLU A 13 2.40 6.68 -21.18
CA GLU A 13 1.11 6.94 -21.81
C GLU A 13 0.26 7.93 -21.01
N GLU A 14 0.32 7.87 -19.67
CA GLU A 14 -0.35 8.85 -18.79
C GLU A 14 0.15 10.27 -19.06
N SER A 15 1.47 10.47 -19.13
CA SER A 15 2.10 11.77 -19.38
C SER A 15 1.57 12.89 -18.46
N ASP A 16 1.03 13.98 -19.02
CA ASP A 16 0.32 15.05 -18.31
C ASP A 16 -1.22 14.90 -18.37
N GLY A 17 -1.70 13.74 -18.80
CA GLY A 17 -3.12 13.44 -18.95
C GLY A 17 -3.87 13.42 -17.61
N ASP A 18 -5.10 13.94 -17.65
CA ASP A 18 -6.02 13.87 -16.53
C ASP A 18 -6.94 12.64 -16.65
N ALA A 19 -7.82 12.42 -15.66
CA ALA A 19 -8.72 11.26 -15.68
C ALA A 19 -9.74 11.28 -16.85
N ALA A 20 -9.89 12.39 -17.57
CA ALA A 20 -10.72 12.47 -18.77
C ALA A 20 -9.95 12.12 -20.04
N THR A 21 -8.64 12.40 -20.10
CA THR A 21 -7.81 12.12 -21.29
C THR A 21 -7.12 10.78 -21.24
N TRP A 22 -6.81 10.26 -20.04
CA TRP A 22 -6.18 8.94 -19.90
C TRP A 22 -6.65 8.20 -18.63
N LEU A 23 -6.84 6.88 -18.76
CA LEU A 23 -7.10 5.97 -17.65
C LEU A 23 -6.37 4.65 -17.90
N PRO A 24 -5.92 3.94 -16.84
CA PRO A 24 -5.28 2.64 -16.98
C PRO A 24 -6.10 1.69 -17.86
N SER A 25 -5.45 0.97 -18.78
CA SER A 25 -6.11 -0.02 -19.65
C SER A 25 -6.77 -1.14 -18.84
N ASN A 26 -6.19 -1.48 -17.68
CA ASN A 26 -6.80 -2.38 -16.70
C ASN A 26 -8.04 -1.73 -16.04
N LYS A 27 -9.23 -2.09 -16.56
CA LYS A 27 -10.51 -1.52 -16.10
C LYS A 27 -10.82 -1.80 -14.63
N SER A 28 -10.43 -2.97 -14.10
CA SER A 28 -10.70 -3.31 -12.68
C SER A 28 -9.93 -2.41 -11.72
N PHE A 29 -8.80 -1.84 -12.16
CA PHE A 29 -8.00 -0.94 -11.34
C PHE A 29 -8.47 0.52 -11.36
N ARG A 30 -9.31 0.91 -12.32
CA ARG A 30 -9.69 2.32 -12.54
C ARG A 30 -10.35 2.97 -11.32
N CYS A 31 -11.19 2.25 -10.59
CA CYS A 31 -11.84 2.80 -9.39
C CYS A 31 -10.84 3.14 -8.30
N SER A 32 -9.88 2.25 -8.05
CA SER A 32 -8.80 2.50 -7.08
C SER A 32 -7.85 3.60 -7.55
N TYR A 33 -7.57 3.68 -8.84
CA TYR A 33 -6.77 4.76 -9.43
C TYR A 33 -7.45 6.13 -9.27
N VAL A 34 -8.72 6.26 -9.69
CA VAL A 34 -9.49 7.52 -9.55
C VAL A 34 -9.65 7.93 -8.10
N ALA A 35 -9.93 7.01 -7.19
CA ALA A 35 -10.02 7.31 -5.76
C ALA A 35 -8.70 7.86 -5.20
N ARG A 36 -7.55 7.36 -5.66
CA ARG A 36 -6.23 7.89 -5.29
C ARG A 36 -6.00 9.28 -5.87
N GLN A 37 -6.34 9.51 -7.13
CA GLN A 37 -6.24 10.85 -7.74
C GLN A 37 -7.04 11.88 -6.93
N ILE A 38 -8.27 11.55 -6.54
CA ILE A 38 -9.10 12.41 -5.66
C ILE A 38 -8.40 12.64 -4.31
N ALA A 39 -7.86 11.60 -3.68
CA ALA A 39 -7.17 11.74 -2.40
C ALA A 39 -5.95 12.67 -2.50
N VAL A 40 -5.15 12.55 -3.56
CA VAL A 40 -3.97 13.40 -3.82
C VAL A 40 -4.42 14.83 -4.08
N LYS A 41 -5.35 15.05 -5.01
CA LYS A 41 -5.85 16.38 -5.35
C LYS A 41 -6.50 17.08 -4.15
N LYS A 42 -7.25 16.34 -3.32
CA LYS A 42 -7.80 16.86 -2.07
C LYS A 42 -6.70 17.20 -1.05
N LYS A 43 -5.70 16.34 -0.87
CA LYS A 43 -4.60 16.55 0.09
C LYS A 43 -3.80 17.82 -0.23
N TYR A 44 -3.57 18.08 -1.51
CA TYR A 44 -2.73 19.18 -1.98
C TYR A 44 -3.54 20.36 -2.54
N GLU A 45 -4.86 20.37 -2.35
CA GLU A 45 -5.77 21.42 -2.82
C GLU A 45 -5.61 21.74 -4.31
N LEU A 46 -5.39 20.71 -5.12
CA LEU A 46 -5.21 20.85 -6.56
C LEU A 46 -6.57 21.02 -7.25
N TRP A 47 -6.57 21.86 -8.27
CA TRP A 47 -7.72 22.05 -9.14
C TRP A 47 -8.08 20.77 -9.93
N VAL A 48 -9.37 20.68 -10.28
CA VAL A 48 -9.96 19.62 -11.09
C VAL A 48 -10.81 20.30 -12.16
N THR A 49 -10.61 19.93 -13.42
CA THR A 49 -11.42 20.47 -14.52
C THR A 49 -12.83 19.87 -14.50
N ALA A 50 -13.80 20.52 -15.16
CA ALA A 50 -15.15 19.99 -15.23
C ALA A 50 -15.21 18.61 -15.93
N SER A 51 -14.43 18.44 -17.00
CA SER A 51 -14.30 17.17 -17.73
C SER A 51 -13.67 16.08 -16.87
N GLU A 52 -12.60 16.40 -16.15
CA GLU A 52 -11.94 15.46 -15.25
C GLU A 52 -12.89 15.01 -14.13
N ALA A 53 -13.59 15.95 -13.50
CA ALA A 53 -14.57 15.62 -12.45
C ALA A 53 -15.67 14.70 -12.96
N GLU A 54 -16.16 14.92 -14.18
CA GLU A 54 -17.18 14.07 -14.77
C GLU A 54 -16.67 12.66 -15.07
N ALA A 55 -15.45 12.54 -15.63
CA ALA A 55 -14.82 11.24 -15.85
C ALA A 55 -14.61 10.49 -14.52
N MET A 56 -14.16 11.17 -13.47
CA MET A 56 -14.00 10.58 -12.14
C MET A 56 -15.34 10.08 -11.57
N ARG A 57 -16.41 10.88 -11.65
CA ARG A 57 -17.76 10.46 -11.20
C ARG A 57 -18.29 9.27 -12.01
N GLY A 58 -18.12 9.29 -13.32
CA GLY A 58 -18.54 8.21 -14.22
C GLY A 58 -17.90 6.88 -13.85
N ILE A 59 -16.58 6.85 -13.61
CA ILE A 59 -15.88 5.64 -13.17
C ILE A 59 -16.35 5.19 -11.78
N LEU A 60 -16.47 6.11 -10.82
CA LEU A 60 -16.86 5.76 -9.45
C LEU A 60 -18.33 5.32 -9.32
N SER A 61 -19.21 5.72 -10.26
CA SER A 61 -20.61 5.26 -10.27
C SER A 61 -20.75 3.73 -10.39
N ALA A 62 -19.76 3.07 -10.99
CA ALA A 62 -19.71 1.61 -11.12
C ALA A 62 -19.05 0.91 -9.90
N CYS A 63 -18.62 1.66 -8.89
CA CYS A 63 -17.82 1.18 -7.77
C CYS A 63 -18.32 1.74 -6.41
N PRO A 64 -19.53 1.34 -5.98
CA PRO A 64 -20.18 1.92 -4.78
C PRO A 64 -19.40 1.67 -3.47
N ASP A 65 -18.59 0.62 -3.43
CA ASP A 65 -17.79 0.29 -2.25
C ASP A 65 -16.41 0.97 -2.25
N GLN A 66 -16.00 1.61 -3.34
CA GLN A 66 -14.68 2.24 -3.44
C GLN A 66 -14.58 3.43 -2.48
N ARG A 67 -13.69 3.31 -1.48
CA ARG A 67 -13.36 4.40 -0.56
C ARG A 67 -12.16 5.21 -1.07
N VAL A 68 -12.16 6.50 -0.76
CA VAL A 68 -11.02 7.39 -0.98
C VAL A 68 -9.97 7.07 0.10
N PRO A 69 -8.72 6.73 -0.27
CA PRO A 69 -7.67 6.42 0.70
C PRO A 69 -7.28 7.67 1.51
N ALA A 70 -6.96 7.46 2.79
CA ALA A 70 -6.50 8.53 3.66
C ALA A 70 -5.11 9.07 3.22
N PRO A 71 -4.80 10.35 3.47
CA PRO A 71 -3.45 10.89 3.34
C PRO A 71 -2.41 10.00 4.03
N GLY A 72 -1.39 9.57 3.30
CA GLY A 72 -0.34 8.69 3.83
C GLY A 72 -0.61 7.19 3.70
N ALA A 73 -1.84 6.75 3.39
CA ALA A 73 -2.12 5.34 3.10
C ALA A 73 -1.32 4.92 1.85
N GLN A 74 -0.46 3.91 1.99
CA GLN A 74 0.21 3.29 0.85
C GLN A 74 -0.77 2.39 0.08
N PRO A 75 -0.56 2.17 -1.23
CA PRO A 75 -1.23 1.08 -1.91
C PRO A 75 -0.89 -0.25 -1.22
N THR A 76 -1.86 -0.86 -0.54
CA THR A 76 -1.89 -2.32 -0.46
C THR A 76 -2.05 -2.77 -1.90
N ILE A 77 -0.99 -3.35 -2.49
CA ILE A 77 -1.02 -3.86 -3.86
C ILE A 77 -2.27 -4.74 -3.97
N ALA A 78 -3.19 -4.36 -4.85
CA ALA A 78 -4.30 -5.23 -5.20
C ALA A 78 -3.68 -6.52 -5.73
N SER A 79 -3.90 -7.64 -5.03
CA SER A 79 -3.47 -8.97 -5.44
C SER A 79 -4.09 -9.32 -6.79
N ASN A 80 -3.46 -8.90 -7.88
CA ASN A 80 -3.72 -9.35 -9.24
C ASN A 80 -2.58 -10.29 -9.63
N THR A 81 -2.58 -11.47 -9.03
CA THR A 81 -1.91 -12.66 -9.57
C THR A 81 -2.75 -13.85 -9.12
N GLY A 82 -3.33 -14.56 -10.10
CA GLY A 82 -3.92 -15.87 -9.86
C GLY A 82 -2.88 -16.76 -9.20
N GLY A 83 -3.14 -17.11 -7.94
CA GLY A 83 -2.24 -17.86 -7.09
C GLY A 83 -2.84 -17.87 -5.70
N GLN A 84 -3.51 -18.96 -5.36
CA GLN A 84 -4.23 -19.13 -4.11
C GLN A 84 -3.31 -18.96 -2.90
N ALA A 85 -3.65 -18.03 -2.00
CA ALA A 85 -3.04 -17.91 -0.67
C ALA A 85 -4.11 -18.25 0.40
N PRO A 86 -3.79 -19.00 1.48
CA PRO A 86 -4.71 -19.28 2.57
C PRO A 86 -4.90 -18.04 3.49
N PRO A 87 -5.93 -18.04 4.37
CA PRO A 87 -6.58 -16.81 4.80
C PRO A 87 -5.88 -16.09 5.96
N SER A 88 -5.96 -14.76 5.86
CA SER A 88 -6.27 -13.79 6.92
C SER A 88 -5.72 -14.03 8.33
N GLY A 89 -4.63 -13.33 8.64
CA GLY A 89 -4.28 -12.95 10.01
C GLY A 89 -5.26 -11.91 10.55
N THR A 90 -5.87 -12.25 11.68
CA THR A 90 -6.78 -11.45 12.50
C THR A 90 -6.16 -10.13 12.96
N SER A 91 -6.99 -9.09 13.02
CA SER A 91 -6.71 -7.79 13.62
C SER A 91 -6.68 -7.83 15.16
N GLY A 92 -5.78 -7.07 15.76
CA GLY A 92 -5.71 -6.73 17.19
C GLY A 92 -4.24 -6.45 17.54
N GLY A 93 -3.80 -5.28 18.01
CA GLY A 93 -4.45 -4.32 18.87
C GLY A 93 -3.51 -4.11 20.07
N ASP A 94 -2.80 -2.98 20.04
CA ASP A 94 -2.25 -2.22 21.17
C ASP A 94 -1.13 -2.75 22.09
N SER A 95 -0.27 -1.78 22.43
CA SER A 95 0.58 -1.66 23.62
C SER A 95 1.95 -2.37 23.66
N ASP A 96 2.97 -1.59 23.33
CA ASP A 96 4.19 -1.42 24.13
C ASP A 96 4.98 -2.70 24.52
N SER A 97 5.09 -3.65 23.59
CA SER A 97 6.13 -4.68 23.68
C SER A 97 7.49 -4.05 23.35
N PRO A 98 8.57 -4.35 24.11
CA PRO A 98 9.88 -3.80 23.84
C PRO A 98 10.29 -4.21 22.43
N LEU A 99 10.39 -3.21 21.55
CA LEU A 99 10.84 -3.41 20.17
C LEU A 99 12.32 -3.80 20.13
N TYR A 100 13.02 -3.95 21.26
CA TYR A 100 14.42 -4.32 21.37
C TYR A 100 14.60 -5.57 22.25
N PHE A 101 15.24 -6.59 21.71
CA PHE A 101 15.59 -7.83 22.38
C PHE A 101 17.11 -7.93 22.54
N ARG A 102 17.56 -8.43 23.68
CA ARG A 102 18.99 -8.63 23.96
C ARG A 102 19.59 -9.75 23.11
N ASN A 103 18.78 -10.76 22.80
CA ASN A 103 19.15 -11.97 22.06
C ASN A 103 17.89 -12.68 21.53
N CYS A 104 18.08 -13.67 20.65
CA CYS A 104 16.98 -14.40 20.03
C CYS A 104 16.15 -15.28 20.97
N THR A 105 16.67 -15.65 22.13
CA THR A 105 15.90 -16.39 23.15
C THR A 105 14.80 -15.51 23.72
N ASP A 106 15.12 -14.25 24.02
CA ASP A 106 14.15 -13.27 24.53
C ASP A 106 13.07 -12.94 23.48
N ALA A 107 13.48 -12.80 22.21
CA ALA A 107 12.56 -12.56 21.10
C ALA A 107 11.58 -13.73 20.89
N ARG A 108 12.05 -14.98 20.97
CA ARG A 108 11.18 -16.17 20.88
C ARG A 108 10.27 -16.30 22.11
N ALA A 109 10.78 -16.06 23.32
CA ALA A 109 10.00 -16.09 24.55
C ALA A 109 8.86 -15.05 24.55
N ALA A 110 9.10 -13.89 23.94
CA ALA A 110 8.10 -12.84 23.75
C ALA A 110 7.16 -13.07 22.55
N GLY A 111 7.33 -14.15 21.79
CA GLY A 111 6.52 -14.44 20.59
C GLY A 111 6.79 -13.49 19.42
N ALA A 112 7.93 -12.79 19.42
CA ALA A 112 8.30 -11.80 18.41
C ALA A 112 9.14 -12.37 17.26
N ALA A 113 9.73 -13.56 17.42
CA ALA A 113 10.52 -14.22 16.38
C ALA A 113 9.67 -15.21 15.54
N PRO A 114 9.96 -15.38 14.23
CA PRO A 114 11.02 -14.73 13.45
C PRO A 114 10.71 -13.25 13.12
N ILE A 115 11.68 -12.37 13.32
CA ILE A 115 11.54 -10.92 13.11
C ILE A 115 11.89 -10.59 11.66
N ARG A 116 10.91 -10.22 10.85
CA ARG A 116 11.09 -9.98 9.41
C ARG A 116 11.36 -8.51 9.08
N ARG A 117 12.25 -8.27 8.12
CA ARG A 117 12.50 -6.95 7.52
C ARG A 117 11.19 -6.29 7.08
N GLY A 118 11.00 -5.03 7.47
CA GLY A 118 9.77 -4.27 7.24
C GLY A 118 8.74 -4.33 8.39
N THR A 119 8.99 -5.15 9.43
CA THR A 119 8.24 -5.04 10.70
C THR A 119 8.84 -3.95 11.59
N PRO A 120 8.05 -3.27 12.45
CA PRO A 120 8.58 -2.29 13.40
C PRO A 120 9.62 -2.84 14.37
N ALA A 121 9.64 -4.16 14.58
CA ALA A 121 10.60 -4.85 15.45
C ALA A 121 11.93 -5.17 14.74
N TYR A 122 12.05 -5.05 13.42
CA TYR A 122 13.28 -5.45 12.71
C TYR A 122 14.42 -4.45 12.86
N GLU A 123 14.19 -3.17 12.55
CA GLU A 123 15.20 -2.10 12.64
C GLU A 123 15.97 -2.07 13.97
N PRO A 124 15.32 -2.05 15.16
CA PRO A 124 16.01 -2.10 16.45
C PRO A 124 16.73 -3.44 16.73
N ASN A 125 16.32 -4.53 16.08
CA ASN A 125 16.88 -5.89 16.29
C ASN A 125 17.72 -6.39 15.12
N MET A 126 18.12 -5.54 14.18
CA MET A 126 19.00 -5.87 13.04
C MET A 126 20.28 -6.60 13.47
N HIS A 127 20.78 -6.31 14.67
CA HIS A 127 21.95 -6.98 15.24
C HIS A 127 21.77 -8.48 15.53
N LEU A 128 20.52 -8.99 15.46
CA LEU A 128 20.16 -10.40 15.62
C LEU A 128 20.00 -11.13 14.28
N ASP A 129 20.11 -10.42 13.16
CA ASP A 129 20.12 -10.95 11.80
C ASP A 129 21.58 -11.27 11.41
N GLY A 130 22.02 -12.47 11.78
CA GLY A 130 23.44 -12.86 11.72
C GLY A 130 24.00 -12.98 10.30
N ASP A 131 23.16 -13.37 9.34
CA ASP A 131 23.51 -13.48 7.93
C ASP A 131 22.96 -12.33 7.06
N SER A 132 22.21 -11.42 7.68
CA SER A 132 21.67 -10.19 7.07
C SER A 132 20.70 -10.45 5.92
N ASP A 133 20.03 -11.61 5.93
CA ASP A 133 19.12 -12.04 4.88
C ASP A 133 17.72 -11.37 4.97
N GLY A 134 17.46 -10.66 6.07
CA GLY A 134 16.18 -10.02 6.35
C GLY A 134 15.29 -10.76 7.35
N ILE A 135 15.78 -11.81 8.00
CA ILE A 135 15.08 -12.57 9.04
C ILE A 135 15.96 -12.66 10.28
N ALA A 136 15.70 -11.79 11.26
CA ALA A 136 16.33 -11.92 12.57
C ALA A 136 15.70 -13.08 13.36
N CYS A 137 16.55 -13.86 14.04
CA CYS A 137 16.15 -14.97 14.91
C CYS A 137 15.35 -16.07 14.21
N GLU A 138 15.79 -16.46 13.01
CA GLU A 138 15.40 -17.72 12.37
C GLU A 138 15.57 -18.97 13.26
#